data_AF-D8FEF6-F1
#
_entry.id   AF-D8FEF6-F1
#
_cell.length_a   1.000
_cell.length_b   1.000
_cell.length_c   1.000
_cell.angle_alpha   90.00
_cell.angle_beta   90.00
_cell.angle_gamma   90.00
#
_symmetry.space_group_name_H-M   'P 1'
#
loop_
_entity.id
_entity.type
_entity.pdbx_description
1 polymer ?
#
loop_
_entity_poly.entity_id
_entity_poly.type
_entity_poly.pdbx_seq_one_letter_code
_entity_poly.pdbx_strand_id
1 'polypeptide(L)'
;MEKFTYLRDVVTLALDQEKCVGCGMCLMVCPQEVLSMNNGSAGILNRDRCMECGACARNCPTEAITVKVGVGCAAALINAALGRDGSSCCCVIETENSGTFASGNPGCC
;
A
#
# COMPACT_ATOMS: atom_id res chain seq x y z
N MET A 1 -8.80 12.01 -24.10
CA MET A 1 -9.01 12.18 -22.64
C MET A 1 -7.67 12.48 -22.03
N GLU A 2 -7.53 13.65 -21.39
CA GLU A 2 -6.30 13.97 -20.66
C GLU A 2 -6.19 13.08 -19.43
N LYS A 3 -5.09 12.33 -19.34
CA LYS A 3 -4.81 11.42 -18.23
C LYS A 3 -4.22 12.25 -17.09
N PHE A 4 -5.06 12.62 -16.13
CA PHE A 4 -4.64 13.41 -14.96
C PHE A 4 -3.61 12.65 -14.12
N THR A 5 -2.55 13.36 -13.72
CA THR A 5 -1.58 12.92 -12.71
C THR A 5 -2.19 13.10 -11.32
N TYR A 6 -2.06 12.09 -10.44
CA TYR A 6 -2.54 12.19 -9.07
C TYR A 6 -1.54 12.96 -8.21
N LEU A 7 -0.34 12.41 -8.00
CA LEU A 7 0.75 13.01 -7.25
C LEU A 7 2.10 12.52 -7.79
N ARG A 8 3.07 13.42 -7.95
CA ARG A 8 4.40 13.08 -8.49
C ARG A 8 5.32 12.51 -7.42
N ASP A 9 5.98 11.39 -7.71
CA ASP A 9 7.09 10.81 -6.93
C ASP A 9 6.78 10.43 -5.46
N VAL A 10 5.51 10.35 -5.06
CA VAL A 10 5.12 10.02 -3.66
C VAL A 10 4.57 8.62 -3.44
N VAL A 11 4.14 7.95 -4.50
CA VAL A 11 3.41 6.69 -4.37
C VAL A 11 4.34 5.56 -3.93
N THR A 12 3.77 4.48 -3.42
CA THR A 12 4.48 3.33 -2.88
C THR A 12 4.40 2.09 -3.79
N LEU A 13 3.69 2.19 -4.91
CA LEU A 13 3.54 1.12 -5.89
C LEU A 13 4.90 0.56 -6.34
N ALA A 14 5.11 -0.73 -6.15
CA ALA A 14 6.29 -1.45 -6.61
C ALA A 14 5.88 -2.78 -7.25
N LEU A 15 6.69 -3.22 -8.22
CA LEU A 15 6.52 -4.47 -8.95
C LEU A 15 7.84 -5.23 -8.90
N ASP A 16 7.78 -6.45 -8.38
CA ASP A 16 8.82 -7.45 -8.43
C ASP A 16 8.68 -8.24 -9.74
N GLN A 17 9.66 -8.08 -10.65
CA GLN A 17 9.62 -8.76 -11.94
C GLN A 17 9.93 -10.26 -11.85
N GLU A 18 10.68 -10.70 -10.84
CA GLU A 18 11.06 -12.11 -10.71
C GLU A 18 9.87 -12.97 -10.29
N LYS A 19 8.95 -12.40 -9.50
CA LYS A 19 7.70 -13.06 -9.08
C LYS A 19 6.57 -12.94 -10.10
N CYS A 20 6.71 -12.08 -11.11
CA CYS A 20 5.62 -11.82 -12.05
C CYS A 20 5.48 -12.94 -13.07
N VAL A 21 4.31 -13.57 -13.12
CA VAL A 21 3.99 -14.65 -14.09
C VAL A 21 3.21 -14.16 -15.31
N GLY A 22 3.07 -12.84 -15.49
CA GLY A 22 2.41 -12.29 -16.69
C GLY A 22 0.90 -12.50 -16.78
N CYS A 23 0.21 -12.87 -15.70
CA CYS A 23 -1.22 -13.22 -15.74
C CYS A 23 -2.18 -12.07 -16.13
N GLY A 24 -1.73 -10.81 -16.04
CA GLY A 24 -2.49 -9.64 -16.48
C GLY A 24 -3.64 -9.19 -15.56
N MET A 25 -3.91 -9.87 -14.43
CA MET A 25 -5.01 -9.47 -13.52
C MET A 25 -4.88 -8.03 -13.03
N CYS A 26 -3.66 -7.58 -12.76
CA CYS A 26 -3.39 -6.22 -12.30
C CYS A 26 -3.74 -5.13 -13.32
N LEU A 27 -3.71 -5.44 -14.62
CA LEU A 27 -4.15 -4.53 -15.69
C LEU A 27 -5.68 -4.41 -15.69
N MET A 28 -6.40 -5.53 -15.49
CA MET A 28 -7.86 -5.56 -15.49
C MET A 28 -8.47 -4.81 -14.30
N VAL A 29 -7.85 -4.90 -13.12
CA VAL A 29 -8.40 -4.31 -11.90
C VAL A 29 -7.92 -2.89 -11.63
N CYS A 30 -7.00 -2.34 -12.43
CA CYS A 30 -6.47 -0.99 -12.20
C CYS A 30 -7.34 0.07 -12.88
N PRO A 31 -8.15 0.84 -12.12
CA PRO A 31 -9.03 1.86 -12.72
C PRO A 31 -8.26 3.03 -13.34
N GLN A 32 -6.98 3.19 -12.97
CA GLN A 32 -6.12 4.26 -13.47
C GLN A 32 -5.20 3.81 -14.61
N GLU A 33 -5.24 2.54 -15.01
CA GLU A 33 -4.39 2.00 -16.09
C GLU A 33 -2.90 2.35 -15.91
N VAL A 34 -2.38 2.21 -14.69
CA VAL A 34 -0.97 2.56 -14.37
C VAL A 34 0.02 1.45 -14.70
N LEU A 35 -0.50 0.29 -15.10
CA LEU A 35 0.25 -0.91 -15.42
C LEU A 35 0.06 -1.26 -16.90
N SER A 36 1.06 -1.91 -17.48
CA SER A 36 1.10 -2.36 -18.86
C SER A 36 1.68 -3.78 -18.93
N MET A 37 1.54 -4.43 -20.08
CA MET A 37 2.16 -5.74 -20.35
C MET A 37 3.39 -5.53 -21.23
N ASN A 38 4.54 -6.00 -20.76
CA ASN A 38 5.84 -5.90 -21.44
C ASN A 38 6.47 -7.30 -21.51
N ASN A 39 6.62 -7.86 -22.72
CA ASN A 39 7.31 -9.13 -22.95
C ASN A 39 6.85 -10.29 -22.05
N GLY A 40 5.55 -10.39 -21.77
CA GLY A 40 4.99 -11.46 -20.93
C GLY A 40 5.12 -11.21 -19.42
N SER A 41 5.57 -10.03 -18.99
CA SER A 41 5.55 -9.59 -17.59
C SER A 41 4.82 -8.26 -17.46
N ALA A 42 4.26 -7.98 -16.28
CA ALA A 42 3.68 -6.67 -16.02
C ALA A 42 4.78 -5.59 -15.98
N GLY A 43 4.41 -4.33 -16.21
CA GLY A 43 5.29 -3.18 -16.07
C GLY A 43 4.53 -1.94 -15.60
N ILE A 44 5.21 -1.07 -14.85
CA ILE A 44 4.64 0.20 -14.40
C ILE A 44 4.75 1.23 -15.53
N LEU A 45 3.62 1.69 -16.05
CA LEU A 45 3.53 2.66 -17.14
C LEU A 45 3.60 4.10 -16.63
N ASN A 46 2.82 4.42 -15.60
CA ASN A 46 2.78 5.76 -15.02
C ASN A 46 2.47 5.68 -13.53
N ARG A 47 3.52 5.76 -12.73
CA ARG A 47 3.45 5.62 -11.28
C ARG A 47 2.63 6.75 -10.64
N ASP A 48 2.76 7.97 -11.14
CA ASP A 48 2.16 9.19 -10.57
C ASP A 48 0.64 9.26 -10.74
N ARG A 49 0.06 8.35 -11.52
CA ARG A 49 -1.40 8.17 -11.63
C ARG A 49 -1.96 7.17 -10.62
N CYS A 50 -1.09 6.48 -9.87
CA CYS A 50 -1.52 5.51 -8.88
C CYS A 50 -2.14 6.23 -7.70
N MET A 51 -3.40 5.92 -7.40
CA MET A 51 -4.11 6.43 -6.22
C MET A 51 -3.99 5.48 -5.00
N GLU A 52 -3.07 4.52 -5.06
CA GLU A 52 -2.78 3.56 -3.98
C GLU A 52 -3.99 2.78 -3.47
N CYS A 53 -4.93 2.44 -4.36
CA CYS A 53 -6.16 1.73 -3.99
C CYS A 53 -5.97 0.25 -3.60
N GLY A 54 -4.80 -0.34 -3.89
CA GLY A 54 -4.49 -1.72 -3.51
C GLY A 54 -5.09 -2.82 -4.39
N ALA A 55 -5.94 -2.49 -5.37
CA ALA A 55 -6.62 -3.50 -6.18
C ALA A 55 -5.66 -4.44 -6.91
N CYS A 56 -4.57 -3.93 -7.48
CA CYS A 56 -3.57 -4.73 -8.17
C CYS A 56 -2.83 -5.70 -7.24
N ALA A 57 -2.42 -5.25 -6.05
CA ALA A 57 -1.74 -6.08 -5.07
C ALA A 57 -2.65 -7.20 -4.55
N ARG A 58 -3.92 -6.89 -4.22
CA ARG A 58 -4.88 -7.89 -3.71
C ARG A 58 -5.26 -8.97 -4.71
N ASN A 59 -5.13 -8.70 -6.01
CA ASN A 59 -5.48 -9.64 -7.08
C ASN A 59 -4.23 -10.27 -7.73
N CYS A 60 -3.02 -10.02 -7.21
CA CYS A 60 -1.82 -10.65 -7.74
C CYS A 60 -1.63 -12.03 -7.11
N PRO A 61 -1.78 -13.14 -7.86
CA PRO A 61 -1.72 -14.49 -7.30
C PRO A 61 -0.31 -14.88 -6.81
N THR A 62 0.72 -14.17 -7.26
CA THR A 62 2.13 -14.41 -6.89
C THR A 62 2.72 -13.32 -6.01
N GLU A 63 1.87 -12.38 -5.55
CA GLU A 63 2.29 -11.27 -4.69
C GLU A 63 3.43 -10.42 -5.28
N ALA A 64 3.54 -10.38 -6.61
CA ALA A 64 4.56 -9.61 -7.33
C ALA A 64 4.35 -8.09 -7.21
N ILE A 65 3.17 -7.62 -6.80
CA ILE A 65 2.85 -6.20 -6.70
C ILE A 65 2.61 -5.82 -5.25
N THR A 66 3.24 -4.73 -4.81
CA THR A 66 3.04 -4.14 -3.49
C THR A 66 2.63 -2.68 -3.60
N VAL A 67 1.77 -2.24 -2.68
CA VAL A 67 1.36 -0.84 -2.53
C VAL A 67 0.84 -0.65 -1.10
N LYS A 68 1.23 0.44 -0.44
CA LYS A 68 0.71 0.81 0.87
C LYS A 68 -0.62 1.54 0.67
N VAL A 69 -1.70 0.87 1.04
CA VAL A 69 -3.04 1.46 0.98
C VAL A 69 -3.25 2.42 2.14
N GLY A 70 -3.99 3.50 1.90
CA GLY A 70 -4.48 4.41 2.94
C GLY A 70 -4.01 5.86 2.80
N VAL A 71 -4.59 6.72 3.63
CA VAL A 71 -4.42 8.18 3.57
C VAL A 71 -3.40 8.67 4.59
N GLY A 72 -2.18 8.12 4.58
CA GLY A 72 -1.09 8.31 5.57
C GLY A 72 -1.28 9.43 6.61
N CYS A 73 -1.19 10.70 6.17
CA CYS A 73 -1.33 11.88 7.03
C CYS A 73 -2.70 12.02 7.69
N ALA A 74 -3.78 11.78 6.95
CA ALA A 74 -5.13 11.84 7.48
C ALA A 74 -5.38 10.72 8.49
N ALA A 75 -4.82 9.52 8.28
CA ALA A 75 -4.90 8.45 9.27
C ALA A 75 -4.23 8.88 10.60
N ALA A 76 -3.06 9.53 10.54
CA ALA A 76 -2.38 10.07 11.72
C ALA A 76 -3.21 11.15 12.43
N LEU A 77 -3.79 12.10 11.69
CA LEU A 77 -4.65 13.15 12.26
C LEU A 77 -5.93 12.57 12.87
N ILE A 78 -6.58 11.62 12.20
CA ILE A 78 -7.77 10.94 12.73
C ILE A 78 -7.42 10.20 14.01
N ASN A 79 -6.29 9.48 14.04
CA ASN A 79 -5.84 8.80 15.24
C ASN A 79 -5.56 9.80 16.39
N ALA A 80 -4.86 10.90 16.12
CA ALA A 80 -4.63 11.94 17.12
C ALA A 80 -5.94 12.56 17.64
N ALA A 81 -6.88 12.86 16.74
CA ALA A 81 -8.19 13.41 17.10
C ALA A 81 -9.04 12.43 17.93
N LEU A 82 -8.87 11.12 17.69
CA LEU A 82 -9.50 10.05 18.47
C LEU A 82 -8.74 9.74 19.77
N GLY A 83 -7.68 10.48 20.11
CA GLY A 83 -6.83 10.21 21.27
C GLY A 83 -6.09 8.87 21.19
N ARG A 84 -5.85 8.38 19.97
CA ARG A 84 -5.08 7.17 19.69
C ARG A 84 -3.62 7.58 19.42
N ASP A 85 -2.91 7.97 20.46
CA ASP A 85 -1.45 7.91 20.48
C ASP A 85 -1.02 6.47 20.84
N GLY A 86 0.14 6.02 20.36
CA GLY A 86 0.48 4.60 20.39
C GLY A 86 0.55 3.99 21.80
N SER A 87 -0.09 2.81 21.95
CA SER A 87 -0.01 1.81 23.04
C SER A 87 -0.74 2.08 24.37
N SER A 88 -2.05 1.79 24.43
CA SER A 88 -2.85 1.42 25.63
C SER A 88 -4.32 1.27 25.16
N CYS A 89 -5.10 0.18 25.26
CA CYS A 89 -5.39 -0.77 26.33
C CYS A 89 -6.03 -2.06 25.74
N CYS A 90 -5.97 -3.13 26.53
CA CYS A 90 -6.35 -4.53 26.36
C CYS A 90 -7.44 -4.94 25.31
N CYS A 91 -7.10 -6.00 24.55
CA CYS A 91 -7.97 -6.94 23.81
C CYS A 91 -8.42 -6.58 22.38
N VAL A 92 -7.53 -6.61 21.37
CA VAL A 92 -7.66 -7.53 20.22
C VAL A 92 -6.44 -7.51 19.30
N ILE A 93 -5.90 -8.71 19.07
CA ILE A 93 -5.02 -9.14 17.97
C ILE A 93 -3.54 -8.79 18.16
N GLU A 94 -2.82 -9.78 18.70
CA GLU A 94 -1.38 -9.92 18.55
C GLU A 94 -1.03 -9.92 17.05
N THR A 95 -0.19 -9.00 16.62
CA THR A 95 0.61 -9.19 15.41
C THR A 95 2.05 -9.13 15.84
N GLU A 96 2.62 -10.33 15.89
CA GLU A 96 4.00 -10.63 16.21
C GLU A 96 4.99 -9.98 15.22
N ASN A 97 6.06 -9.38 15.80
CA ASN A 97 7.31 -8.89 15.19
C ASN A 97 7.28 -7.65 14.28
N SER A 98 8.21 -6.70 14.35
CA SER A 98 9.13 -6.16 15.35
C SER A 98 9.83 -4.99 14.65
N GLY A 99 9.86 -3.83 15.31
CA GLY A 99 10.47 -2.60 14.80
C GLY A 99 10.69 -1.64 15.95
N THR A 100 11.59 -2.04 16.84
CA THR A 100 12.14 -1.36 18.01
C THR A 100 11.98 0.16 18.08
N PHE A 101 11.21 0.65 19.05
CA PHE A 101 11.52 1.87 19.81
C PHE A 101 11.15 1.61 21.28
N ALA A 102 12.12 1.07 22.02
CA ALA A 102 12.04 0.98 23.46
C ALA A 102 12.33 2.36 24.05
N SER A 103 11.40 2.90 24.86
CA SER A 103 11.73 3.38 26.22
C SER A 103 10.49 3.91 26.94
N GLY A 104 10.01 3.16 27.93
CA GLY A 104 9.76 3.74 29.26
C GLY A 104 8.32 4.06 29.67
N ASN A 105 7.78 3.15 30.50
CA ASN A 105 6.92 3.39 31.68
C ASN A 105 5.39 3.53 31.49
N PRO A 106 4.57 3.27 32.55
CA PRO A 106 3.64 2.16 32.56
C PRO A 106 2.20 2.64 32.79
N GLY A 107 1.27 2.24 31.93
CA GLY A 107 -0.12 2.63 32.15
C GLY A 107 -1.06 2.03 31.13
N CYS A 108 -1.34 0.74 31.29
CA CYS A 108 -2.50 0.09 30.69
C CYS A 108 -3.34 -0.49 31.83
N CYS A 109 -4.61 -0.09 31.88
CA CYS A 109 -5.65 -0.92 32.49
C CYS A 109 -5.96 -2.13 31.60
#